data_AF-D7DTJ6-F1
#
_entry.id   AF-D7DTJ6-F1
#
_cell.length_a   1.000
_cell.length_b   1.000
_cell.length_c   1.000
_cell.angle_alpha   90.00
_cell.angle_beta   90.00
_cell.angle_gamma   90.00
#
_symmetry.space_group_name_H-M   'P 1'
#
loop_
_entity.id
_entity.type
_entity.pdbx_description
1 polymer ?
#
loop_
_entity_poly.entity_id
_entity_poly.type
_entity_poly.pdbx_seq_one_letter_code
_entity_poly.pdbx_strand_id
1 'polypeptide(L)'
;MMISNQGMQKSNSNLNCDCGCKNQRCTSKSKNSKKQQKEKILFVCAHNKRRSIMAESFAKYEGLDAYSAGLEKGENYEVDEMVILVMDELGLPVKQKSDTIDEIMDKIKGVDILITMGCIGACPYVPAKKHIAWEFEDPKGKDIHFYRKIRDEIEIKVIELSEILNEYE
;
A
#
# COMPACT_ATOMS: atom_id res chain seq x y z
N MET A 1 -59.26 -0.01 -12.80
CA MET A 1 -60.05 -1.26 -12.76
C MET A 1 -59.05 -2.39 -12.97
N MET A 2 -58.60 -3.05 -11.89
CA MET A 2 -58.96 -4.43 -11.53
C MET A 2 -58.91 -5.34 -12.75
N ILE A 3 -58.05 -6.37 -12.78
CA ILE A 3 -58.36 -7.65 -12.15
C ILE A 3 -57.09 -8.35 -11.62
N SER A 4 -57.20 -8.81 -10.37
CA SER A 4 -56.34 -9.75 -9.65
C SER A 4 -56.27 -11.11 -10.34
N ASN A 5 -55.14 -11.81 -10.26
CA ASN A 5 -55.14 -13.27 -10.41
C ASN A 5 -54.32 -13.93 -9.29
N GLN A 6 -55.05 -14.67 -8.46
CA GLN A 6 -54.56 -15.62 -7.45
C GLN A 6 -54.58 -17.04 -8.04
N GLY A 7 -53.78 -17.93 -7.46
CA GLY A 7 -53.87 -19.39 -7.62
C GLY A 7 -52.90 -19.96 -8.66
N MET A 8 -52.28 -21.12 -8.49
CA MET A 8 -52.59 -22.25 -7.61
C MET A 8 -51.29 -22.99 -7.25
N GLN A 9 -51.28 -23.53 -6.04
CA GLN A 9 -50.40 -24.63 -5.62
C GLN A 9 -50.69 -25.86 -6.48
N LYS A 10 -49.64 -26.59 -6.86
CA LYS A 10 -49.73 -28.02 -7.17
C LYS A 10 -48.65 -28.76 -6.41
N SER A 11 -49.15 -29.60 -5.52
CA SER A 11 -48.47 -30.70 -4.84
C SER A 11 -48.10 -31.82 -5.82
N ASN A 12 -47.33 -32.78 -5.29
CA ASN A 12 -46.85 -34.05 -5.86
C ASN A 12 -45.43 -33.92 -6.42
N SER A 13 -44.47 -34.77 -6.08
CA SER A 13 -44.51 -36.07 -5.41
C SER A 13 -43.07 -36.48 -5.12
N ASN A 14 -42.85 -37.11 -3.96
CA ASN A 14 -41.79 -38.07 -3.63
C ASN A 14 -40.63 -38.19 -4.64
N LEU A 15 -39.49 -37.58 -4.30
CA LEU A 15 -38.20 -38.20 -4.60
C LEU A 15 -37.56 -38.62 -3.27
N ASN A 16 -37.62 -39.93 -3.02
CA ASN A 16 -36.78 -40.62 -2.07
C ASN A 16 -35.32 -40.39 -2.46
N CYS A 17 -34.59 -39.60 -1.69
CA CYS A 17 -33.13 -39.61 -1.72
C CYS A 17 -32.65 -40.75 -0.82
N ASP A 18 -32.75 -41.97 -1.35
CA ASP A 18 -31.98 -43.12 -0.86
C ASP A 18 -30.54 -42.95 -1.34
N CYS A 19 -29.73 -42.22 -0.56
CA CYS A 19 -28.29 -42.19 -0.73
C CYS A 19 -27.66 -42.90 0.46
N GLY A 20 -27.65 -44.22 0.38
CA GLY A 20 -26.84 -45.10 1.23
C GLY A 20 -25.36 -44.80 1.06
N CYS A 21 -24.86 -43.79 1.76
CA CYS A 21 -23.44 -43.51 1.87
C CYS A 21 -22.83 -44.42 2.95
N LYS A 22 -22.60 -45.69 2.60
CA LYS A 22 -21.71 -46.55 3.37
C LYS A 22 -20.29 -46.01 3.22
N ASN A 23 -19.79 -45.43 4.31
CA ASN A 23 -18.38 -45.32 4.63
C ASN A 23 -17.52 -44.60 3.58
N GLN A 24 -17.74 -43.29 3.42
CA GLN A 24 -16.68 -42.39 2.96
C GLN A 24 -16.60 -41.20 3.90
N ARG A 25 -15.47 -41.16 4.60
CA ARG A 25 -15.02 -40.09 5.49
C ARG A 25 -15.01 -38.79 4.69
N CYS A 26 -16.04 -37.97 4.82
CA CYS A 26 -16.03 -36.59 4.37
C CYS A 26 -14.98 -35.82 5.19
N THR A 27 -13.72 -35.89 4.75
CA THR A 27 -12.70 -34.96 5.22
C THR A 27 -12.91 -33.67 4.45
N SER A 28 -13.74 -32.79 5.00
CA SER A 28 -13.73 -31.38 4.62
C SER A 28 -12.33 -30.85 4.94
N LYS A 29 -11.43 -30.88 3.95
CA LYS A 29 -10.22 -30.06 3.97
C LYS A 29 -10.71 -28.61 4.00
N SER A 30 -10.83 -28.08 5.21
CA SER A 30 -10.93 -26.65 5.46
C SER A 30 -9.71 -26.01 4.81
N LYS A 31 -9.91 -25.44 3.62
CA LYS A 31 -8.92 -24.57 3.00
C LYS A 31 -8.85 -23.35 3.90
N ASN A 32 -7.87 -23.35 4.79
CA ASN A 32 -7.57 -22.26 5.68
C ASN A 32 -7.08 -21.09 4.81
N SER A 33 -8.02 -20.26 4.34
CA SER A 33 -7.74 -19.04 3.59
C SER A 33 -7.16 -18.00 4.55
N LYS A 34 -5.92 -18.18 4.98
CA LYS A 34 -5.14 -17.09 5.55
C LYS A 34 -4.94 -16.09 4.42
N LYS A 35 -5.71 -15.00 4.44
CA LYS A 35 -5.43 -13.79 3.66
C LYS A 35 -3.98 -13.41 4.00
N GLN A 36 -3.05 -13.63 3.07
CA GLN A 36 -1.67 -13.18 3.24
C GLN A 36 -1.74 -11.66 3.47
N GLN A 37 -1.22 -11.19 4.60
CA GLN A 37 -1.17 -9.76 4.88
C GLN A 37 0.01 -9.20 4.08
N LYS A 38 -0.26 -8.19 3.26
CA LYS A 38 0.77 -7.49 2.48
C LYS A 38 1.84 -6.92 3.43
N GLU A 39 3.11 -7.01 3.03
CA GLU A 39 4.20 -6.44 3.79
C GLU A 39 4.05 -4.92 3.90
N LYS A 40 4.19 -4.38 5.12
CA LYS A 40 4.11 -2.93 5.36
C LYS A 40 5.44 -2.26 5.05
N ILE A 41 5.39 -1.26 4.19
CA ILE A 41 6.55 -0.54 3.70
C ILE A 41 6.55 0.88 4.26
N LEU A 42 7.66 1.30 4.87
CA LEU A 42 7.85 2.67 5.35
C LEU A 42 8.98 3.35 4.58
N PHE A 43 8.64 4.39 3.82
CA PHE A 43 9.59 5.25 3.13
C PHE A 43 9.97 6.45 4.02
N VAL A 44 11.27 6.65 4.25
CA VAL A 44 11.79 7.71 5.12
C VAL A 44 12.71 8.63 4.33
N CYS A 45 12.43 9.94 4.36
CA CYS A 45 13.39 10.97 3.95
C CYS A 45 13.57 12.01 5.06
N ALA A 46 14.38 13.06 4.85
CA ALA A 46 14.71 14.01 5.92
C ALA A 46 13.45 14.68 6.54
N HIS A 47 12.56 15.22 5.71
CA HIS A 47 11.46 16.09 6.17
C HIS A 47 10.06 15.62 5.78
N ASN A 48 9.92 14.45 5.13
CA ASN A 48 8.66 13.97 4.55
C ASN A 48 7.91 14.97 3.66
N LYS A 49 8.63 15.81 2.91
CA LYS A 49 8.01 16.76 1.99
C LYS A 49 8.09 16.35 0.52
N ARG A 50 9.03 15.46 0.17
CA ARG A 50 9.46 15.24 -1.22
C ARG A 50 9.60 13.76 -1.59
N ARG A 51 10.83 13.23 -1.59
CA ARG A 51 11.15 11.86 -2.08
C ARG A 51 10.26 10.77 -1.49
N SER A 52 10.11 10.71 -0.15
CA SER A 52 9.29 9.67 0.47
C SER A 52 7.78 9.83 0.20
N ILE A 53 7.30 11.04 -0.11
CA ILE A 53 5.91 11.29 -0.50
C ILE A 53 5.63 10.72 -1.90
N MET A 54 6.53 10.97 -2.85
CA MET A 54 6.46 10.42 -4.20
C MET A 54 6.46 8.88 -4.13
N ALA A 55 7.38 8.30 -3.35
CA ALA A 55 7.51 6.86 -3.20
C ALA A 55 6.26 6.21 -2.60
N GLU A 56 5.64 6.81 -1.57
CA GLU A 56 4.38 6.31 -1.00
C GLU A 56 3.25 6.31 -2.02
N SER A 57 3.13 7.36 -2.83
CA SER A 57 2.08 7.48 -3.84
C SER A 57 2.24 6.42 -4.94
N PHE A 58 3.44 6.25 -5.49
CA PHE A 58 3.73 5.19 -6.44
C PHE A 58 3.49 3.80 -5.84
N ALA A 59 3.95 3.55 -4.61
CA ALA A 59 3.81 2.23 -4.00
C ALA A 59 2.33 1.88 -3.76
N LYS A 60 1.51 2.87 -3.39
CA LYS A 60 0.06 2.70 -3.29
C LYS A 60 -0.60 2.46 -4.64
N TYR A 61 -0.12 3.13 -5.69
CA TYR A 61 -0.59 2.89 -7.06
C TYR A 61 -0.31 1.44 -7.51
N GLU A 62 0.87 0.92 -7.18
CA GLU A 62 1.26 -0.49 -7.38
C GLU A 62 0.52 -1.48 -6.44
N GLY A 63 -0.36 -0.97 -5.55
CA GLY A 63 -1.16 -1.79 -4.65
C GLY A 63 -0.42 -2.29 -3.40
N LEU A 64 0.72 -1.71 -3.04
CA LEU A 64 1.48 -2.06 -1.83
C LEU A 64 0.91 -1.39 -0.56
N ASP A 65 1.14 -1.97 0.61
CA ASP A 65 0.76 -1.37 1.91
C ASP A 65 1.87 -0.39 2.37
N ALA A 66 1.84 0.82 1.81
CA ALA A 66 2.91 1.79 1.93
C ALA A 66 2.56 3.03 2.76
N TYR A 67 3.55 3.53 3.48
CA TYR A 67 3.51 4.73 4.32
C TYR A 67 4.79 5.54 4.13
N SER A 68 4.75 6.84 4.39
CA SER A 68 5.96 7.67 4.42
C SER A 68 6.08 8.51 5.68
N ALA A 69 7.32 8.77 6.07
CA ALA A 69 7.69 9.57 7.23
C ALA A 69 8.94 10.41 6.99
N GLY A 70 9.19 11.31 7.94
CA GLY A 70 10.32 12.21 8.03
C GLY A 70 11.12 11.95 9.30
N LEU A 71 12.42 12.20 9.25
CA LEU A 71 13.25 12.26 10.46
C LEU A 71 12.80 13.41 11.36
N GLU A 72 12.60 14.55 10.71
CA GLU A 72 12.11 15.77 11.33
C GLU A 72 10.85 16.22 10.60
N LYS A 73 10.04 17.02 11.28
CA LYS A 73 8.90 17.66 10.63
C LYS A 73 9.41 18.67 9.62
N GLY A 74 8.86 18.62 8.40
CA GLY A 74 9.09 19.67 7.43
C GLY A 74 8.55 21.01 7.91
N GLU A 75 9.18 22.10 7.45
CA GLU A 75 8.66 23.46 7.65
C GLU A 75 7.18 23.54 7.23
N ASN A 76 6.37 24.19 8.07
CA ASN A 76 4.92 24.35 7.93
C ASN A 76 4.08 23.05 7.94
N TYR A 77 4.67 21.89 8.25
CA TYR A 77 3.95 20.61 8.34
C TYR A 77 3.30 20.11 7.04
N GLU A 78 3.61 20.75 5.92
CA GLU A 78 2.99 20.50 4.61
C GLU A 78 3.96 19.86 3.64
N VAL A 79 3.43 19.11 2.67
CA VAL A 79 4.17 18.57 1.54
C VAL A 79 4.62 19.70 0.61
N ASP A 80 5.72 19.49 -0.11
CA ASP A 80 6.20 20.48 -1.09
C ASP A 80 5.22 20.58 -2.27
N GLU A 81 4.77 21.79 -2.59
CA GLU A 81 3.84 22.07 -3.69
C GLU A 81 4.35 21.56 -5.05
N MET A 82 5.68 21.58 -5.26
CA MET A 82 6.28 21.04 -6.48
C MET A 82 6.07 19.53 -6.60
N VAL A 83 6.03 18.80 -5.47
CA VAL A 83 5.72 17.36 -5.47
C VAL A 83 4.27 17.14 -5.85
N ILE A 84 3.35 17.92 -5.27
CA ILE A 84 1.92 17.85 -5.61
C ILE A 84 1.75 18.07 -7.11
N LEU A 85 2.38 19.12 -7.65
CA LEU A 85 2.31 19.46 -9.07
C LEU A 85 2.81 18.33 -9.97
N VAL A 86 4.02 17.81 -9.75
CA VAL A 86 4.58 16.77 -10.64
C VAL A 86 3.91 15.41 -10.48
N MET A 87 3.28 15.12 -9.35
CA MET A 87 2.51 13.88 -9.16
C MET A 87 1.10 13.99 -9.78
N ASP A 88 0.49 15.19 -9.74
CA ASP A 88 -0.78 15.47 -10.40
C ASP A 88 -0.68 15.36 -11.94
N GLU A 89 0.48 15.66 -12.53
CA GLU A 89 0.76 15.40 -13.95
C GLU A 89 0.54 13.93 -14.35
N LEU A 90 0.75 13.00 -13.41
CA LEU A 90 0.52 11.56 -13.61
C LEU A 90 -0.86 11.10 -13.13
N GLY A 91 -1.69 12.01 -12.60
CA GLY A 91 -2.96 11.68 -11.97
C GLY A 91 -2.80 10.90 -10.65
N LEU A 92 -1.65 11.01 -9.99
CA LEU A 92 -1.33 10.29 -8.77
C LEU A 92 -1.44 11.22 -7.55
N PRO A 93 -2.49 11.07 -6.71
CA PRO A 93 -2.64 11.92 -5.54
C PRO A 93 -1.56 11.63 -4.50
N VAL A 94 -1.13 12.67 -3.80
CA VAL A 94 -0.23 12.59 -2.65
C VAL A 94 -0.94 13.04 -1.38
N LYS A 95 -0.45 12.59 -0.22
CA LYS A 95 -0.86 13.18 1.06
C LYS A 95 -0.39 14.64 1.14
N GLN A 96 -1.12 15.47 1.89
CA GLN A 96 -0.82 16.91 2.00
C GLN A 96 -0.05 17.29 3.26
N LYS A 97 0.09 16.36 4.21
CA LYS A 97 0.76 16.60 5.48
C LYS A 97 2.05 15.80 5.59
N SER A 98 3.05 16.42 6.20
CA SER A 98 4.28 15.77 6.64
C SER A 98 4.04 15.09 7.98
N ASP A 99 4.46 13.83 8.10
CA ASP A 99 4.46 13.07 9.36
C ASP A 99 5.89 12.72 9.76
N THR A 100 6.18 12.66 11.07
CA THR A 100 7.42 12.05 11.57
C THR A 100 7.32 10.54 11.62
N ILE A 101 8.46 9.88 11.81
CA ILE A 101 8.51 8.43 12.07
C ILE A 101 7.62 8.08 13.26
N ASP A 102 7.76 8.78 14.39
CA ASP A 102 6.97 8.49 15.60
C ASP A 102 5.47 8.60 15.35
N GLU A 103 5.03 9.65 14.65
CA GLU A 103 3.61 9.85 14.31
C GLU A 103 3.06 8.73 13.42
N ILE A 104 3.86 8.19 12.51
CA ILE A 104 3.47 7.04 11.69
C ILE A 104 3.45 5.76 12.53
N MET A 105 4.45 5.53 13.37
CA MET A 105 4.54 4.35 14.23
C MET A 105 3.40 4.27 15.26
N ASP A 106 2.86 5.41 15.69
CA ASP A 106 1.65 5.46 16.52
C ASP A 106 0.38 5.02 15.77
N LYS A 107 0.36 5.26 14.44
CA LYS A 107 -0.79 4.94 13.57
C LYS A 107 -0.74 3.51 13.03
N ILE A 108 0.45 2.97 12.78
CA ILE A 108 0.64 1.65 12.14
C ILE A 108 1.25 0.63 13.10
N LYS A 109 0.70 -0.59 13.09
CA LYS A 109 1.26 -1.70 13.86
C LYS A 109 2.41 -2.36 13.12
N GLY A 110 3.63 -1.91 13.39
CA GLY A 110 4.87 -2.47 12.86
C GLY A 110 5.16 -2.11 11.40
N VAL A 111 6.41 -2.35 11.01
CA VAL A 111 6.95 -2.14 9.67
C VAL A 111 7.69 -3.41 9.27
N ASP A 112 7.46 -3.91 8.07
CA ASP A 112 8.18 -5.07 7.54
C ASP A 112 9.42 -4.63 6.77
N ILE A 113 9.28 -3.59 5.95
CA ILE A 113 10.33 -3.06 5.08
C ILE A 113 10.51 -1.57 5.35
N LEU A 114 11.70 -1.19 5.81
CA LEU A 114 12.10 0.21 5.94
C LEU A 114 12.96 0.60 4.74
N ILE A 115 12.58 1.67 4.05
CA ILE A 115 13.31 2.22 2.91
C ILE A 115 13.74 3.65 3.24
N THR A 116 15.04 3.89 3.34
CA THR A 116 15.59 5.23 3.63
C THR A 116 16.06 5.90 2.33
N MET A 117 15.76 7.19 2.19
CA MET A 117 16.00 7.98 0.98
C MET A 117 16.78 9.24 1.32
N GLY A 118 18.11 9.16 1.20
CA GLY A 118 19.02 10.30 1.41
C GLY A 118 19.14 10.79 2.86
N CYS A 119 18.92 9.90 3.84
CA CYS A 119 19.13 10.14 5.25
C CYS A 119 20.45 9.50 5.71
N ILE A 120 21.58 10.14 5.43
CA ILE A 120 22.89 9.61 5.83
C ILE A 120 23.10 9.93 7.32
N GLY A 121 23.01 8.91 8.18
CA GLY A 121 23.49 8.96 9.57
C GLY A 121 22.53 9.45 10.66
N ALA A 122 21.33 9.93 10.31
CA ALA A 122 20.39 10.53 11.26
C ALA A 122 19.06 9.76 11.44
N CYS A 123 18.90 8.59 10.80
CA CYS A 123 17.67 7.82 10.98
C CYS A 123 17.61 7.23 12.41
N PRO A 124 16.58 7.55 13.21
CA PRO A 124 16.33 6.83 14.44
C PRO A 124 16.07 5.35 14.12
N TYR A 125 16.36 4.48 15.08
CA TYR A 125 16.15 3.05 14.90
C TYR A 125 14.65 2.74 14.77
N VAL A 126 14.23 2.34 13.56
CA VAL A 126 12.89 1.80 13.30
C VAL A 126 13.01 0.28 13.18
N PRO A 127 12.34 -0.51 14.04
CA PRO A 127 12.38 -1.96 13.93
C PRO A 127 11.63 -2.42 12.68
N ALA A 128 12.38 -3.00 11.72
CA ALA A 128 11.84 -3.62 10.52
C ALA A 128 12.55 -4.94 10.21
N LYS A 129 11.92 -5.82 9.41
CA LYS A 129 12.53 -7.09 8.98
C LYS A 129 13.62 -6.87 7.94
N LYS A 130 13.42 -5.89 7.06
CA LYS A 130 14.35 -5.51 5.99
C LYS A 130 14.61 -4.01 6.03
N HIS A 131 15.86 -3.63 5.82
CA HIS A 131 16.30 -2.25 5.71
C HIS A 131 16.95 -2.07 4.34
N ILE A 132 16.43 -1.14 3.54
CA ILE A 132 16.91 -0.82 2.20
C ILE A 132 17.27 0.65 2.16
N ALA A 133 18.43 0.98 1.60
CA ALA A 133 18.84 2.36 1.37
C ALA A 133 18.76 2.67 -0.12
N TRP A 134 18.03 3.72 -0.46
CA TRP A 134 18.01 4.31 -1.79
C TRP A 134 18.66 5.69 -1.76
N GLU A 135 19.51 5.95 -2.75
CA GLU A 135 20.20 7.22 -2.89
C GLU A 135 19.59 7.99 -4.06
N PHE A 136 19.00 9.14 -3.73
CA PHE A 136 18.50 10.10 -4.69
C PHE A 136 19.00 11.48 -4.30
N GLU A 137 19.34 12.29 -5.29
CA GLU A 137 19.62 13.70 -5.06
C GLU A 137 18.42 14.42 -4.45
N ASP A 138 18.68 15.42 -3.60
CA ASP A 138 17.62 16.16 -2.93
C ASP A 138 17.07 17.25 -3.85
N PRO A 139 15.78 17.22 -4.27
CA PRO A 139 15.28 18.18 -5.25
C PRO A 139 15.05 19.60 -4.69
N LYS A 140 15.36 19.88 -3.41
CA LYS A 140 15.03 21.16 -2.74
C LYS A 140 15.65 22.32 -3.50
N GLY A 141 14.82 23.29 -3.88
CA GLY A 141 15.27 24.52 -4.54
C GLY A 141 15.78 24.31 -5.98
N LYS A 142 15.55 23.13 -6.57
CA LYS A 142 15.80 22.85 -7.98
C LYS A 142 14.56 23.18 -8.81
N ASP A 143 14.72 23.21 -10.13
CA ASP A 143 13.61 23.45 -11.05
C ASP A 143 12.67 22.24 -11.20
N ILE A 144 11.53 22.46 -11.86
CA ILE A 144 10.52 21.43 -12.08
C ILE A 144 11.03 20.21 -12.88
N HIS A 145 11.96 20.40 -13.81
CA HIS A 145 12.51 19.30 -14.59
C HIS A 145 13.33 18.35 -13.70
N PHE A 146 14.04 18.91 -12.72
CA PHE A 146 14.73 18.11 -11.72
C PHE A 146 13.77 17.36 -10.80
N TYR A 147 12.64 17.96 -10.39
CA TYR A 147 11.61 17.25 -9.64
C TYR A 147 11.03 16.08 -10.44
N ARG A 148 10.75 16.27 -11.74
CA ARG A 148 10.31 15.19 -12.64
C ARG A 148 11.36 14.09 -12.77
N LYS A 149 12.64 14.44 -12.93
CA LYS A 149 13.74 13.46 -12.96
C LYS A 149 13.75 12.58 -11.70
N ILE A 150 13.68 13.18 -10.51
CA ILE A 150 13.67 12.44 -9.25
C ILE A 150 12.39 11.62 -9.08
N ARG A 151 11.23 12.16 -9.49
CA ARG A 151 9.96 11.43 -9.52
C ARG A 151 10.10 10.14 -10.35
N ASP A 152 10.61 10.26 -11.57
CA ASP A 152 10.72 9.13 -12.51
C ASP A 152 11.77 8.10 -12.02
N GLU A 153 12.87 8.55 -11.41
CA GLU A 153 13.85 7.65 -10.76
C GLU A 153 13.23 6.86 -9.59
N ILE A 154 12.37 7.51 -8.80
CA ILE A 154 11.66 6.87 -7.68
C ILE A 154 10.61 5.88 -8.20
N GLU A 155 9.87 6.23 -9.25
CA GLU A 155 8.89 5.36 -9.89
C GLU A 155 9.52 4.02 -10.29
N ILE A 156 10.64 4.06 -10.99
CA ILE A 156 11.38 2.85 -11.41
C ILE A 156 11.73 1.98 -10.19
N LYS A 157 12.25 2.58 -9.12
CA LYS A 157 12.65 1.85 -7.91
C LYS A 157 11.46 1.23 -7.18
N VAL A 158 10.31 1.88 -7.21
CA VAL A 158 9.08 1.37 -6.62
C VAL A 158 8.48 0.22 -7.45
N ILE A 159 8.53 0.32 -8.78
CA ILE A 159 8.10 -0.76 -9.67
C ILE A 159 8.98 -2.01 -9.46
N GLU A 160 10.31 -1.84 -9.46
CA GLU A 160 11.26 -2.93 -9.15
C GLU A 160 10.94 -3.57 -7.78
N LEU A 161 10.63 -2.74 -6.76
CA LEU A 161 10.23 -3.23 -5.45
C LEU A 161 8.91 -4.03 -5.51
N SER A 162 7.91 -3.52 -6.23
CA SER A 162 6.61 -4.19 -6.41
C SER A 162 6.77 -5.56 -7.05
N GLU A 163 7.55 -5.64 -8.12
CA GLU A 163 7.86 -6.91 -8.80
C GLU A 163 8.50 -7.92 -7.85
N ILE A 164 9.53 -7.48 -7.12
CA ILE A 164 10.22 -8.32 -6.13
C ILE A 164 9.24 -8.84 -5.08
N LEU A 165 8.31 -8.01 -4.57
CA LEU A 165 7.38 -8.43 -3.52
C LEU A 165 6.28 -9.37 -4.04
N ASN A 166 5.84 -9.17 -5.29
CA ASN A 166 4.81 -10.01 -5.91
C ASN A 166 5.35 -11.39 -6.32
N GLU A 167 6.66 -11.54 -6.58
CA GLU A 167 7.27 -12.83 -6.91
C GLU A 167 7.23 -13.86 -5.75
N TYR A 168 6.99 -13.42 -4.51
CA TYR A 168 6.95 -14.28 -3.32
C TYR A 168 5.54 -14.60 -2.80
N GLU A 169 4.47 -14.17 -3.46
CA GLU A 169 3.06 -14.48 -3.10
C GLU A 169 2.54 -15.80 -3.70
#